data_AF-A0A1Z9NFB6-F1
#
_entry.id   AF-A0A1Z9NFB6-F1
#
_cell.length_a   1.000
_cell.length_b   1.000
_cell.length_c   1.000
_cell.angle_alpha   90.00
_cell.angle_beta   90.00
_cell.angle_gamma   90.00
#
_symmetry.space_group_name_H-M   'P 1'
#
loop_
_entity.id
_entity.type
_entity.pdbx_description
1 polymer ?
#
loop_
_entity_poly.entity_id
_entity_poly.type
_entity_poly.pdbx_seq_one_letter_code
_entity_poly.pdbx_strand_id
1 'polypeptide(L)' 'MIGIKAFHLFFIALSILLTGWYSYFEITTPTNPGNISIILSTASFLSMLALSVYGYNFFNKLKKIK' A
#
# COMPACT_ATOMS: atom_id res chain seq x y z
N MET A 1 -24.82 -8.15 5.42
CA MET A 1 -23.42 -8.59 5.56
C MET A 1 -22.53 -7.41 5.23
N ILE A 2 -21.68 -6.92 6.14
CA ILE A 2 -20.60 -5.97 5.83
C ILE A 2 -19.49 -6.63 4.95
N GLY A 3 -19.86 -7.71 4.27
CA GLY A 3 -19.11 -8.96 4.16
C GLY A 3 -18.16 -8.99 2.99
N ILE A 4 -16.93 -9.41 3.24
CA ILE A 4 -15.83 -9.60 2.29
C ILE A 4 -15.38 -8.32 1.55
N LYS A 5 -16.25 -7.60 0.82
CA LYS A 5 -15.83 -6.52 -0.08
C LYS A 5 -15.30 -5.29 0.68
N ALA A 6 -15.99 -4.89 1.76
CA ALA A 6 -15.54 -3.79 2.62
C ALA A 6 -14.30 -4.19 3.43
N PHE A 7 -14.23 -5.44 3.91
CA PHE A 7 -13.07 -5.99 4.62
C PHE A 7 -11.81 -6.05 3.73
N HIS A 8 -11.97 -6.42 2.46
CA HIS A 8 -10.87 -6.43 1.50
C HIS A 8 -10.37 -5.00 1.21
N LEU A 9 -11.28 -4.04 1.07
CA LEU A 9 -10.94 -2.64 0.87
C LEU A 9 -10.23 -2.02 2.09
N PHE A 10 -10.64 -2.42 3.30
CA PHE A 10 -9.95 -2.08 4.55
C PHE A 10 -8.51 -2.63 4.57
N PHE A 11 -8.31 -3.89 4.18
CA PHE A 11 -6.97 -4.49 4.10
C PHE A 11 -6.08 -3.77 3.09
N ILE A 12 -6.62 -3.41 1.91
CA ILE A 12 -5.86 -2.66 0.90
C ILE A 12 -5.44 -1.29 1.46
N ALA A 13 -6.36 -0.57 2.12
CA ALA A 13 -6.05 0.72 2.74
C ALA A 13 -4.99 0.59 3.84
N LEU A 14 -5.09 -0.45 4.68
CA LEU A 14 -4.12 -0.73 5.73
C LEU A 14 -2.74 -1.08 5.16
N SER A 15 -2.69 -1.88 4.09
CA SER A 15 -1.43 -2.21 3.39
C SER A 15 -0.79 -0.98 2.74
N ILE A 16 -1.57 -0.07 2.17
CA ILE A 16 -1.06 1.21 1.64
C ILE A 16 -0.44 2.04 2.76
N LEU A 17 -1.12 2.15 3.90
CA LEU A 17 -0.60 2.86 5.08
C LEU A 17 0.71 2.24 5.59
N LEU A 18 0.78 0.92 5.72
CA LEU A 18 1.99 0.22 6.18
C LEU A 18 3.16 0.39 5.20
N THR A 19 2.92 0.20 3.91
CA THR A 19 3.97 0.30 2.88
C THR A 19 4.46 1.74 2.70
N GLY A 20 3.56 2.72 2.78
CA GLY A 20 3.93 4.14 2.78
C GLY A 20 4.73 4.54 4.03
N TRP A 21 4.29 4.10 5.22
CA TRP A 21 5.03 4.32 6.46
C TRP A 21 6.43 3.70 6.43
N TYR A 22 6.53 2.44 5.99
CA TYR A 22 7.82 1.75 5.92
C TYR A 22 8.76 2.39 4.90
N SER A 23 8.24 2.83 3.75
CA SER A 23 9.02 3.60 2.77
C SER A 23 9.56 4.90 3.35
N TYR A 24 8.73 5.65 4.09
CA TYR A 24 9.16 6.86 4.80
C TYR A 24 10.20 6.55 5.88
N PHE A 25 9.97 5.52 6.68
CA PHE A 25 10.86 5.10 7.77
C PHE A 25 12.26 4.73 7.26
N GLU A 26 12.37 3.94 6.20
CA GLU A 26 13.67 3.57 5.61
C GLU A 26 14.42 4.78 5.00
N ILE A 27 13.71 5.86 4.62
CA ILE A 27 14.33 7.10 4.14
C ILE A 27 14.83 7.96 5.31
N THR A 28 14.04 8.11 6.37
CA THR A 28 14.38 8.99 7.49
C THR A 28 15.32 8.35 8.49
N THR A 29 15.20 7.05 8.69
CA THR A 29 15.89 6.28 9.71
C THR A 29 16.38 4.98 9.10
N PRO A 30 17.44 5.02 8.27
CA PRO A 30 17.90 3.84 7.57
C PRO A 30 18.32 2.77 8.57
N THR A 31 17.57 1.65 8.58
CA THR A 31 17.86 0.51 9.44
C THR A 31 19.20 -0.12 9.07
N ASN A 32 19.62 0.04 7.82
CA ASN A 32 20.89 -0.44 7.31
C ASN A 32 21.60 0.65 6.50
N PRO A 33 22.81 1.08 6.87
CA PRO A 33 23.54 2.07 6.10
C PRO A 33 23.90 1.52 4.71
N GLY A 34 23.43 2.20 3.65
CA GLY A 34 23.79 1.92 2.26
C GLY A 34 22.62 1.68 1.32
N ASN A 35 22.92 1.11 0.15
CA ASN A 35 21.97 0.95 -0.97
C ASN A 35 20.78 0.03 -0.64
N ILE A 36 20.88 -0.81 0.40
CA ILE A 36 19.84 -1.77 0.78
C ILE A 36 18.58 -1.05 1.26
N SER A 37 18.70 -0.04 2.13
CA SER A 37 17.57 0.78 2.60
C SER A 37 16.90 1.56 1.46
N ILE A 38 17.68 2.03 0.49
CA ILE A 38 17.15 2.74 -0.69
C ILE A 38 16.31 1.78 -1.56
N ILE A 39 16.82 0.57 -1.81
CA ILE A 39 16.10 -0.45 -2.60
C ILE A 39 14.81 -0.87 -1.88
N LEU A 40 14.87 -1.13 -0.57
CA LEU A 40 13.72 -1.49 0.26
C LEU A 40 12.67 -0.38 0.28
N SER A 41 13.08 0.87 0.49
CA SER A 41 12.16 2.00 0.46
C SER A 41 11.49 2.16 -0.91
N THR A 42 12.27 2.05 -2.00
CA THR A 42 11.76 2.16 -3.37
C THR A 42 10.78 1.02 -3.69
N ALA A 43 11.10 -0.22 -3.31
CA ALA A 43 10.23 -1.38 -3.50
C ALA A 43 8.92 -1.23 -2.71
N SER A 44 8.97 -0.72 -1.49
CA SER A 44 7.78 -0.45 -0.67
C SER A 44 6.95 0.70 -1.23
N PHE A 45 7.59 1.73 -1.78
CA PHE A 45 6.90 2.82 -2.46
C PHE A 45 6.18 2.34 -3.74
N LEU A 46 6.84 1.51 -4.55
CA LEU A 46 6.22 0.89 -5.73
C LEU A 46 5.04 -0.01 -5.35
N SER A 47 5.17 -0.77 -4.25
CA SER A 47 4.09 -1.59 -3.72
C SER A 47 2.89 -0.75 -3.27
N MET A 48 3.14 0.39 -2.61
CA MET A 48 2.12 1.37 -2.23
C MET A 48 1.36 1.91 -3.46
N LEU A 49 2.08 2.28 -4.52
CA LEU A 49 1.46 2.75 -5.76
C LEU A 49 0.62 1.66 -6.44
N ALA A 50 1.14 0.44 -6.54
CA ALA A 50 0.43 -0.69 -7.13
C ALA A 50 -0.87 -1.01 -6.36
N LEU A 51 -0.80 -1.03 -5.02
CA LEU A 51 -1.96 -1.22 -4.15
C LEU A 51 -2.97 -0.08 -4.27
N SER A 52 -2.51 1.17 -4.43
CA SER A 52 -3.38 2.33 -4.62
C SER A 52 -4.17 2.25 -5.93
N VAL A 53 -3.52 1.89 -7.03
CA VAL A 53 -4.18 1.67 -8.34
C VAL A 53 -5.17 0.51 -8.25
N TYR A 54 -4.78 -0.60 -7.63
CA TYR A 54 -5.66 -1.74 -7.42
C TYR A 54 -6.89 -1.37 -6.57
N GLY A 55 -6.69 -0.67 -5.45
CA GLY A 55 -7.75 -0.20 -4.57
C GLY A 55 -8.74 0.72 -5.28
N TYR A 56 -8.23 1.67 -6.09
CA TYR A 56 -9.07 2.57 -6.89
C TYR A 56 -9.91 1.81 -7.93
N ASN A 57 -9.30 0.87 -8.66
CA ASN A 57 -10.00 0.04 -9.64
C ASN A 57 -11.06 -0.85 -8.97
N PHE A 58 -10.75 -1.43 -7.81
CA PHE A 58 -11.67 -2.24 -7.04
C PHE A 58 -12.86 -1.40 -6.54
N PHE A 59 -12.62 -0.20 -6.00
CA PHE A 59 -13.67 0.73 -5.58
C PHE A 59 -14.59 1.12 -6.74
N ASN A 60 -14.02 1.45 -7.90
CA ASN A 60 -14.79 1.74 -9.11
C ASN A 60 -15.63 0.54 -9.57
N LYS A 61 -15.09 -0.67 -9.46
CA LYS A 61 -15.81 -1.91 -9.78
C LYS A 61 -16.98 -2.14 -8.83
N LEU A 62 -16.81 -1.86 -7.53
CA LEU A 62 -17.90 -1.90 -6.55
C LEU A 62 -19.00 -0.88 -6.87
N LYS A 63 -18.60 0.32 -7.29
CA LYS A 63 -19.53 1.40 -7.65
C LYS A 63 -20.32 1.10 -8.94
N LYS A 64 -19.72 0.41 -9.92
CA LYS A 64 -20.37 -0.03 -11.17
C LYS A 64 -21.32 -1.22 -11.01
N ILE A 65 -21.15 -2.02 -9.96
CA ILE A 65 -21.99 -3.20 -9.67
C ILE A 65 -23.24 -2.80 -8.84
N LYS A 66 -23.35 -1.53 -8.45
CA LYS A 66 -24.53 -0.95 -7.80
C LYS A 66 -25.52 -0.46 -8.85
#